data_AF-A0A0C2X267-F1
#
_entry.id   AF-A0A0C2X267-F1
#
_cell.length_a   1.000
_cell.length_b   1.000
_cell.length_c   1.000
_cell.angle_alpha   90.00
_cell.angle_beta   90.00
_cell.angle_gamma   90.00
#
_symmetry.space_group_name_H-M   'P 1'
#
loop_
_entity.id
_entity.type
_entity.pdbx_description
1 polymer ?
#
loop_
_entity_poly.entity_id
_entity_poly.type
_entity_poly.pdbx_seq_one_letter_code
_entity_poly.pdbx_strand_id
1 'polypeptide(L)'
;MSVSSNLLDLPDPQCHAMQELSIASTERAIVRELLVRQAQGDDDAKKRIAAEPLYQHLSFGLAYTTGSALGCVPPSTDACLEAFLVPNKVGLTAGARAWTKHFHRSIPAEHDEGSDAGMSKSKAKSAMRRKAELEARAGWWGVASGPREVVNEKALA
;
A
#
# COMPACT_ATOMS: atom_id res chain seq x y z
N MET A 1 37.95 -0.87 3.97
CA MET A 1 36.77 -1.01 3.10
C MET A 1 35.70 -0.11 3.68
N SER A 2 35.32 0.95 2.96
CA SER A 2 34.36 1.94 3.45
C SER A 2 32.95 1.37 3.32
N VAL A 3 32.29 1.06 4.44
CA VAL A 3 30.91 0.57 4.45
C VAL A 3 30.02 1.77 4.10
N SER A 4 29.29 1.70 2.98
CA SER A 4 28.42 2.79 2.56
C SER A 4 27.39 3.12 3.65
N SER A 5 27.45 4.35 4.16
CA SER A 5 26.66 4.88 5.28
C SER A 5 25.14 4.85 5.06
N ASN A 6 24.68 4.53 3.85
CA ASN A 6 23.27 4.54 3.47
C ASN A 6 22.53 3.21 3.74
N LEU A 7 23.25 2.13 4.09
CA LEU A 7 22.65 0.81 4.29
C LEU A 7 22.25 0.49 5.75
N LEU A 8 22.55 1.40 6.68
CA LEU A 8 22.42 1.15 8.12
C LEU A 8 21.37 2.02 8.82
N ASP A 9 20.74 2.93 8.08
CA ASP A 9 19.65 3.74 8.61
C ASP A 9 18.33 3.01 8.37
N LEU A 10 17.99 2.10 9.30
CA LEU A 10 16.65 1.52 9.31
C LEU A 10 15.66 2.68 9.43
N PRO A 11 14.80 2.92 8.42
CA PRO A 11 13.85 4.01 8.48
C PRO A 11 12.95 3.80 9.68
N ASP A 12 12.54 4.88 10.33
CA ASP A 12 11.50 4.80 11.34
C ASP A 12 10.14 4.82 10.61
N PRO A 13 9.47 3.67 10.41
CA PRO A 13 8.26 3.61 9.63
C PRO A 13 7.16 4.40 10.34
N GLN A 14 6.56 5.35 9.62
CA GLN A 14 5.40 6.09 10.11
C GLN A 14 4.13 5.43 9.56
N CYS A 15 3.38 4.75 10.43
CA CYS A 15 2.06 4.25 10.08
C CYS A 15 0.99 5.23 10.56
N HIS A 16 0.34 5.93 9.63
CA HIS A 16 -0.82 6.75 9.97
C HIS A 16 -1.96 5.86 10.48
N ALA A 17 -2.51 6.22 11.65
CA ALA A 17 -3.57 5.49 12.37
C ALA A 17 -3.16 4.14 13.01
N MET A 18 -1.87 3.79 13.06
CA MET A 18 -1.38 2.65 13.85
C MET A 18 -0.20 3.08 14.71
N GLN A 19 -0.36 2.98 16.03
CA GLN A 19 0.69 3.31 16.99
C GLN A 19 1.64 2.10 17.15
N GLU A 20 2.95 2.37 17.13
CA GLU A 20 3.94 1.37 17.48
C GLU A 20 3.90 1.04 18.98
N LEU A 21 4.33 -0.16 19.33
CA LEU A 21 4.52 -0.55 20.71
C LEU A 21 5.64 0.30 21.34
N SER A 22 5.53 0.55 22.64
CA SER A 22 6.50 1.39 23.37
C SER A 22 7.95 0.90 23.28
N ILE A 23 8.15 -0.40 23.09
CA ILE A 23 9.47 -1.04 22.96
C ILE A 23 10.05 -0.99 21.54
N ALA A 24 9.27 -0.58 20.54
CA ALA A 24 9.65 -0.67 19.12
C ALA A 24 10.93 0.11 18.77
N SER A 25 11.15 1.25 19.42
CA SER A 25 12.37 2.05 19.23
C SER A 25 13.61 1.36 19.79
N THR A 26 13.50 0.77 20.99
CA THR A 26 14.56 0.00 21.63
C THR A 26 14.93 -1.23 20.80
N GLU A 27 13.95 -2.01 20.35
CA GLU A 27 14.20 -3.20 19.55
C GLU A 27 14.84 -2.84 18.19
N ARG A 28 14.43 -1.74 17.53
CA ARG A 28 15.11 -1.26 16.32
C ARG A 28 16.56 -0.88 16.57
N ALA A 29 16.87 -0.26 17.70
CA ALA A 29 18.26 0.08 18.03
C ALA A 29 19.13 -1.18 18.15
N ILE A 30 18.61 -2.25 18.77
CA ILE A 30 19.28 -3.54 18.85
C ILE A 30 19.50 -4.12 17.45
N VAL A 31 18.47 -4.14 16.61
CA VAL A 31 18.57 -4.68 15.25
C VAL A 31 19.54 -3.86 14.39
N ARG A 32 19.58 -2.53 14.54
CA ARG A 32 20.59 -1.68 13.88
C ARG A 32 22.01 -2.13 14.23
N GLU A 33 22.30 -2.36 15.52
CA GLU A 33 23.63 -2.84 15.94
C GLU A 33 23.96 -4.22 15.35
N LEU A 34 23.00 -5.14 15.35
CA LEU A 34 23.18 -6.48 14.77
C LEU A 34 23.44 -6.42 13.25
N LEU A 35 22.78 -5.53 12.52
CA LEU A 35 23.01 -5.33 11.09
C LEU A 35 24.40 -4.76 10.80
N VAL A 36 24.89 -3.83 11.64
CA VAL A 36 26.27 -3.32 11.54
C VAL A 36 27.28 -4.46 11.71
N ARG A 37 27.10 -5.28 12.74
CA ARG A 37 27.98 -6.43 13.02
C ARG A 37 27.93 -7.47 11.89
N GLN A 38 26.74 -7.77 11.39
CA GLN A 38 26.56 -8.67 10.24
C GLN A 38 27.31 -8.13 9.01
N ALA A 39 27.23 -6.83 8.73
CA ALA A 39 27.95 -6.21 7.61
C ALA A 39 29.49 -6.28 7.76
N GLN A 40 29.98 -6.41 9.00
CA GLN A 40 31.40 -6.63 9.32
C GLN A 40 31.81 -8.12 9.26
N GLY A 41 30.88 -9.03 8.94
CA GLY A 41 31.14 -10.47 8.82
C GLY A 41 30.89 -11.28 10.09
N ASP A 42 30.16 -10.73 11.07
CA ASP A 42 29.75 -11.46 12.28
C ASP A 42 28.59 -12.43 11.96
N ASP A 43 28.92 -13.72 11.80
CA ASP A 43 27.95 -14.78 11.52
C ASP A 43 26.96 -15.01 12.68
N ASP A 44 27.33 -14.72 13.92
CA ASP A 44 26.42 -14.89 15.06
C ASP A 44 25.36 -13.80 15.11
N ALA A 45 25.72 -12.56 14.70
CA ALA A 45 24.74 -11.50 14.50
C ALA A 45 23.71 -11.88 13.42
N LYS A 46 24.17 -12.45 12.30
CA LYS A 46 23.30 -12.94 11.22
C LYS A 46 22.36 -14.04 11.70
N LYS A 47 22.87 -15.03 12.46
CA LYS A 47 22.04 -16.11 13.02
C LYS A 47 20.98 -15.57 13.97
N ARG A 48 21.33 -14.59 14.80
CA ARG A 48 20.38 -14.00 15.76
C ARG A 48 19.23 -13.28 15.07
N ILE A 49 19.53 -12.48 14.03
CA ILE A 49 18.48 -11.82 13.22
C ILE A 49 17.58 -12.87 12.56
N ALA A 50 18.15 -13.95 12.03
CA ALA A 50 17.37 -15.01 11.37
C ALA A 50 16.55 -15.88 12.33
N ALA A 51 16.98 -16.00 13.59
CA ALA A 51 16.32 -16.85 14.59
C ALA A 51 15.11 -16.17 15.24
N GLU A 52 15.14 -14.84 15.38
CA GLU A 52 14.08 -14.08 16.04
C GLU A 52 13.14 -13.40 15.02
N PRO A 53 11.86 -13.80 14.92
CA PRO A 53 10.93 -13.24 13.94
C PRO A 53 10.76 -11.72 14.07
N LEU A 54 10.85 -11.18 15.28
CA LEU A 54 10.85 -9.74 15.53
C LEU A 54 12.03 -9.05 14.87
N TYR A 55 13.24 -9.60 14.99
CA TYR A 55 14.43 -8.99 14.42
C TYR A 55 14.43 -9.08 12.91
N GLN A 56 13.92 -10.18 12.35
CA GLN A 56 13.68 -10.27 10.92
C GLN A 56 12.67 -9.20 10.45
N HIS A 57 11.53 -9.07 11.12
CA HIS A 57 10.51 -8.05 10.83
C HIS A 57 11.08 -6.63 10.84
N LEU A 58 11.83 -6.29 11.88
CA LEU A 58 12.47 -4.98 12.02
C LEU A 58 13.62 -4.77 11.04
N SER A 59 14.36 -5.82 10.67
CA SER A 59 15.44 -5.73 9.67
C SER A 59 14.92 -5.40 8.27
N PHE A 60 13.65 -5.70 8.00
CA PHE A 60 12.95 -5.28 6.79
C PHE A 60 12.39 -3.86 6.86
N GLY A 61 12.61 -3.12 7.95
CA GLY A 61 12.12 -1.75 8.15
C GLY A 61 10.61 -1.68 8.42
N LEU A 62 9.99 -2.78 8.87
CA LEU A 62 8.56 -2.83 9.16
C LEU A 62 8.24 -2.32 10.56
N ALA A 63 7.10 -1.62 10.71
CA ALA A 63 6.66 -1.06 11.99
C ALA A 63 6.28 -2.15 12.99
N TYR A 64 6.64 -1.99 14.27
CA TYR A 64 6.25 -2.91 15.33
C TYR A 64 5.05 -2.38 16.10
N THR A 65 3.86 -2.81 15.66
CA THR A 65 2.56 -2.32 16.13
C THR A 65 1.75 -3.43 16.78
N THR A 66 0.69 -3.07 17.52
CA THR A 66 -0.35 -4.02 17.93
C THR A 66 -1.00 -4.64 16.68
N GLY A 67 -0.72 -5.93 16.42
CA GLY A 67 -1.19 -6.65 15.24
C GLY A 67 -0.11 -6.94 14.20
N SER A 68 1.15 -6.56 14.43
CA SER A 68 2.26 -7.02 13.60
C SER A 68 2.27 -8.56 13.55
N ALA A 69 2.36 -9.12 12.34
CA ALA A 69 2.35 -10.56 12.10
C ALA A 69 3.70 -11.21 12.44
N LEU A 70 4.15 -11.03 13.68
CA LEU A 70 5.37 -11.64 14.19
C LEU A 70 5.22 -13.16 14.23
N GLY A 71 6.25 -13.87 13.77
CA GLY A 71 6.27 -15.33 13.72
C GLY A 71 5.99 -15.93 12.33
N CYS A 72 5.56 -15.11 11.37
CA CYS A 72 5.47 -15.51 9.97
C CYS A 72 6.63 -14.90 9.20
N VAL A 73 7.44 -15.73 8.53
CA VAL A 73 8.40 -15.23 7.54
C VAL A 73 7.58 -14.59 6.43
N PRO A 74 7.80 -13.30 6.11
CA PRO A 74 7.05 -12.67 5.04
C PRO A 74 7.29 -13.44 3.73
N PRO A 75 6.27 -13.60 2.87
CA PRO A 75 6.43 -14.24 1.58
C PRO A 75 7.52 -13.52 0.77
N SER A 76 8.28 -14.27 -0.04
CA SER A 76 9.27 -13.68 -0.94
C SER A 76 8.62 -12.67 -1.88
N THR A 77 9.41 -11.76 -2.45
CA THR A 77 8.93 -10.82 -3.48
C THR A 77 8.25 -11.56 -4.64
N ASP A 78 8.82 -12.70 -5.05
CA ASP A 78 8.25 -13.53 -6.11
C ASP A 78 6.91 -14.15 -5.71
N ALA A 79 6.78 -14.64 -4.48
CA ALA A 79 5.52 -15.17 -3.96
C ALA A 79 4.46 -14.07 -3.82
N CYS A 80 4.86 -12.86 -3.41
CA CYS A 80 3.98 -11.69 -3.40
C CYS A 80 3.51 -11.34 -4.81
N LEU A 81 4.41 -11.33 -5.79
CA LEU A 81 4.10 -11.02 -7.18
C LEU A 81 3.19 -12.09 -7.79
N GLU A 82 3.48 -13.36 -7.55
CA GLU A 82 2.64 -14.47 -7.98
C GLU A 82 1.23 -14.33 -7.40
N ALA A 83 1.10 -14.17 -6.08
CA ALA A 83 -0.20 -13.97 -5.44
C ALA A 83 -0.93 -12.71 -5.95
N PHE A 84 -0.18 -11.67 -6.32
CA PHE A 84 -0.74 -10.46 -6.90
C PHE A 84 -1.33 -10.68 -8.30
N LEU A 85 -0.71 -11.56 -9.09
CA LEU A 85 -1.08 -11.91 -10.45
C LEU A 85 -2.12 -13.04 -10.53
N VAL A 86 -2.29 -13.86 -9.49
CA VAL A 86 -3.28 -14.96 -9.47
C VAL A 86 -4.72 -14.41 -9.57
N PRO A 87 -5.49 -14.79 -10.60
CA PRO A 87 -6.90 -14.44 -10.71
C PRO A 87 -7.75 -15.18 -9.67
N ASN A 88 -8.74 -14.50 -9.10
CA ASN A 88 -9.73 -15.13 -8.23
C ASN A 88 -10.81 -15.89 -9.03
N LYS A 89 -11.84 -16.41 -8.34
CA LYS A 89 -12.98 -17.14 -8.97
C LYS A 89 -13.72 -16.34 -10.06
N VAL A 90 -13.64 -15.01 -10.04
CA VAL A 90 -14.26 -14.12 -11.03
C VAL A 90 -13.23 -13.53 -12.00
N GLY A 91 -12.02 -14.11 -12.07
CA GLY A 91 -10.98 -13.72 -13.01
C GLY A 91 -10.20 -12.45 -12.65
N LEU A 92 -10.37 -11.89 -11.45
CA LEU A 92 -9.71 -10.65 -11.05
C LEU A 92 -8.46 -10.90 -10.22
N THR A 93 -7.37 -10.25 -10.61
CA THR A 93 -6.11 -10.22 -9.87
C THR A 93 -6.19 -9.28 -8.66
N ALA A 94 -5.26 -9.40 -7.71
CA ALA A 94 -5.19 -8.46 -6.58
C ALA A 94 -4.96 -7.02 -7.08
N GLY A 95 -4.15 -6.87 -8.14
CA GLY A 95 -3.94 -5.60 -8.84
C GLY A 95 -5.21 -5.01 -9.42
N ALA A 96 -6.01 -5.80 -10.13
CA ALA A 96 -7.28 -5.36 -10.69
C ALA A 96 -8.27 -4.88 -9.61
N ARG A 97 -8.30 -5.57 -8.46
CA ARG A 97 -9.14 -5.17 -7.31
C ARG A 97 -8.62 -3.93 -6.61
N ALA A 98 -7.30 -3.80 -6.45
CA ALA A 98 -6.68 -2.60 -5.91
C ALA A 98 -6.98 -1.40 -6.80
N TRP A 99 -6.79 -1.55 -8.12
CA TRP A 99 -7.16 -0.56 -9.13
C TRP A 99 -8.64 -0.15 -8.98
N THR A 100 -9.55 -1.11 -8.95
CA THR A 100 -10.99 -0.85 -8.77
C THR A 100 -11.30 -0.11 -7.47
N LYS A 101 -10.67 -0.49 -6.35
CA LYS A 101 -10.86 0.15 -5.04
C LYS A 101 -10.33 1.58 -5.03
N HIS A 102 -9.18 1.83 -5.63
CA HIS A 102 -8.57 3.16 -5.70
C HIS A 102 -9.30 4.07 -6.69
N PHE A 103 -9.70 3.55 -7.85
CA PHE A 103 -10.50 4.24 -8.86
C PHE A 103 -11.84 4.76 -8.31
N HIS A 104 -12.53 3.98 -7.46
CA HIS A 104 -13.75 4.44 -6.78
C HIS A 104 -13.48 5.46 -5.66
N ARG A 105 -12.29 5.47 -5.06
CA ARG A 105 -11.91 6.37 -3.94
C ARG A 105 -11.38 7.72 -4.40
N SER A 106 -10.92 7.81 -5.65
CA SER A 106 -10.49 9.07 -6.27
C SER A 106 -11.63 10.01 -6.63
N ILE A 107 -12.89 9.60 -6.46
CA ILE A 107 -14.04 10.49 -6.61
C ILE A 107 -14.35 11.13 -5.25
N PRO A 108 -14.28 12.46 -5.11
CA PRO A 108 -14.80 13.13 -3.93
C PRO A 108 -16.30 12.83 -3.80
N ALA A 109 -16.77 12.44 -2.62
CA ALA A 109 -18.17 12.18 -2.33
C ALA A 109 -18.96 13.50 -2.45
N GLU A 110 -19.35 13.88 -3.66
CA GLU A 110 -20.23 15.02 -3.87
C GLU A 110 -21.67 14.54 -3.69
N HIS A 111 -22.21 14.86 -2.50
CA HIS A 111 -23.62 14.93 -2.12
C HIS A 111 -24.64 14.38 -3.14
N ASP A 112 -25.15 13.19 -2.82
CA ASP A 112 -26.39 12.66 -3.36
C ASP A 112 -27.56 13.48 -2.80
N GLU A 113 -27.97 14.51 -3.54
CA GLU A 113 -29.23 15.23 -3.33
C GLU A 113 -30.00 15.20 -4.65
N GLY A 114 -31.00 14.31 -4.69
CA GLY A 114 -32.26 14.57 -5.38
C GLY A 114 -32.27 14.35 -6.89
N SER A 115 -32.72 13.16 -7.27
CA SER A 115 -33.52 12.96 -8.49
C SER A 115 -34.69 13.95 -8.54
N ASP A 116 -34.81 14.77 -9.59
CA ASP A 116 -36.11 14.93 -10.26
C ASP A 116 -36.03 15.54 -11.67
N ALA A 117 -37.01 15.12 -12.46
CA ALA A 117 -37.23 15.36 -13.88
C ALA A 117 -37.33 16.85 -14.27
N GLY A 118 -36.83 17.19 -15.47
CA GLY A 118 -37.03 18.50 -16.10
C GLY A 118 -35.78 19.02 -16.81
N MET A 119 -35.67 18.72 -18.11
CA MET A 119 -34.49 19.03 -18.93
C MET A 119 -34.56 20.45 -19.50
N SER A 120 -33.93 21.45 -18.84
CA SER A 120 -33.72 22.79 -19.41
C SER A 120 -32.33 22.91 -20.06
N LYS A 121 -32.22 23.70 -21.13
CA LYS A 121 -30.96 23.95 -21.88
C LYS A 121 -29.83 24.55 -21.01
N SER A 122 -30.16 25.14 -19.86
CA SER A 122 -29.21 25.67 -18.88
C SER A 122 -28.48 24.58 -18.07
N LYS A 123 -29.05 23.38 -17.90
CA LYS A 123 -28.38 22.24 -17.24
C LYS A 123 -27.28 21.61 -18.11
N ALA A 124 -27.40 21.66 -19.44
CA ALA A 124 -26.39 21.07 -20.34
C ALA A 124 -25.02 21.76 -20.21
N LYS A 125 -25.01 23.09 -20.10
CA LYS A 125 -23.76 23.86 -19.90
C LYS A 125 -23.15 23.62 -18.51
N SER A 126 -23.99 23.41 -17.50
CA SER A 126 -23.56 23.05 -16.14
C SER A 126 -23.00 21.62 -16.07
N ALA A 127 -23.63 20.65 -16.74
CA ALA A 127 -23.16 19.27 -16.83
C ALA A 127 -21.82 19.17 -17.58
N MET A 128 -21.65 19.93 -18.67
CA MET A 128 -20.39 19.99 -19.42
C MET A 128 -19.26 20.60 -18.58
N ARG A 129 -19.56 21.65 -17.81
CA ARG A 129 -18.59 22.28 -16.90
C ARG A 129 -18.22 21.37 -15.73
N ARG A 130 -19.19 20.66 -15.15
CA ARG A 130 -18.96 19.63 -14.13
C ARG A 130 -18.12 18.47 -14.67
N LYS A 131 -18.40 18.00 -15.89
CA LYS A 131 -17.61 16.94 -16.54
C LYS A 131 -16.16 17.37 -16.77
N ALA A 132 -15.95 18.58 -17.27
CA ALA A 132 -14.61 19.12 -17.48
C ALA A 132 -13.83 19.32 -16.16
N GLU A 133 -14.52 19.73 -15.09
CA GLU A 133 -13.93 19.86 -13.76
C GLU A 133 -13.62 18.50 -13.12
N LEU A 134 -14.48 17.51 -13.32
CA LEU A 134 -14.27 16.13 -12.88
C LEU A 134 -13.10 15.46 -13.62
N GLU A 135 -12.97 15.71 -14.93
CA GLU A 135 -11.82 15.28 -15.75
C GLU A 135 -10.53 16.00 -15.33
N ALA A 136 -10.59 17.29 -14.99
CA ALA A 136 -9.44 18.03 -14.48
C ALA A 136 -9.01 17.60 -13.07
N ARG A 137 -9.94 17.06 -12.26
CA ARG A 137 -9.67 16.49 -10.92
C ARG A 137 -9.43 14.98 -10.96
N ALA A 138 -9.51 14.37 -12.13
CA ALA A 138 -9.21 12.96 -12.31
C ALA A 138 -7.75 12.74 -11.91
N GLY A 139 -7.52 11.97 -10.84
CA GLY A 139 -6.18 11.55 -10.48
C GLY A 139 -5.57 10.69 -11.58
N TRP A 140 -4.38 10.13 -11.32
CA TRP A 140 -3.68 9.20 -12.22
C TRP A 140 -4.58 8.09 -12.79
N TRP A 141 -5.65 7.72 -12.06
CA TRP A 141 -6.57 6.64 -12.38
C TRP A 141 -7.74 7.04 -13.30
N GLY A 142 -7.96 8.32 -13.59
CA GLY A 142 -9.11 8.79 -14.38
C GLY A 142 -10.38 8.99 -13.53
N VAL A 143 -11.53 9.16 -14.22
CA VAL A 143 -12.85 9.33 -13.61
C VAL A 143 -13.59 7.99 -13.62
N ALA A 144 -14.02 7.49 -12.45
CA ALA A 144 -14.81 6.28 -12.39
C ALA A 144 -16.26 6.49 -12.84
N SER A 145 -16.66 5.77 -13.89
CA SER A 145 -18.05 5.69 -14.32
C SER A 145 -18.42 4.29 -14.77
N GLY A 146 -19.64 3.90 -14.44
CA GLY A 146 -20.26 2.63 -14.86
C GLY A 146 -20.32 1.56 -13.77
N PRO A 147 -21.04 0.45 -14.05
CA PRO A 147 -21.15 -0.69 -13.16
C PRO A 147 -19.79 -1.29 -12.81
N ARG A 148 -19.67 -1.84 -11.60
CA ARG A 148 -18.42 -2.39 -11.07
C ARG A 148 -17.85 -3.51 -11.95
N GLU A 149 -18.68 -4.29 -12.64
CA GLU A 149 -18.24 -5.29 -13.60
C GLU A 149 -17.47 -4.68 -14.78
N VAL A 150 -17.96 -3.57 -15.34
CA VAL A 150 -17.32 -2.87 -16.46
C VAL A 150 -15.99 -2.24 -16.04
N VAL A 151 -15.90 -1.77 -14.79
CA VAL A 151 -14.65 -1.25 -14.21
C VAL A 151 -13.63 -2.37 -14.01
N ASN A 152 -14.09 -3.54 -13.54
CA ASN A 152 -13.24 -4.71 -13.34
C ASN A 152 -12.67 -5.23 -14.67
N GLU A 153 -13.44 -5.22 -15.76
CA GLU A 153 -12.95 -5.59 -17.10
C GLU A 153 -11.83 -4.65 -17.58
N LYS A 154 -11.98 -3.33 -17.37
CA LYS A 154 -10.94 -2.35 -17.69
C LYS A 154 -9.67 -2.52 -16.87
N ALA A 155 -9.79 -3.08 -15.67
CA ALA A 155 -8.66 -3.34 -14.79
C ALA A 155 -7.82 -4.56 -15.21
N LEU A 156 -8.33 -5.37 -16.15
CA LEU A 156 -7.66 -6.54 -16.72
C LEU A 156 -7.04 -6.28 -18.09
N ALA A 157 -7.31 -5.12 -18.69
CA ALA A 157 -6.88 -4.72 -20.04
C ALA A 157 -5.47 -4.10 -20.08
#